data_AF-A0A3M7R1Q7-F1
#
_entry.id   AF-A0A3M7R1Q7-F1
#
_cell.length_a   1.000
_cell.length_b   1.000
_cell.length_c   1.000
_cell.angle_alpha   90.00
_cell.angle_beta   90.00
_cell.angle_gamma   90.00
#
_symmetry.space_group_name_H-M   'P 1'
#
loop_
_entity.id
_entity.type
_entity.pdbx_description
1 polymer ?
#
loop_
_entity_poly.entity_id
_entity_poly.type
_entity_poly.pdbx_seq_one_letter_code
_entity_poly.pdbx_strand_id
1 'polypeptide(L)' 'MVCIRHQKVPVLDHPAMSLPINDVMDRVQIDYVFGLPLTQDGYKGIAVSIEPLTKFLFLMAIKSKTGEKSARCYF' A
#
# COMPACT_ATOMS: atom_id res chain seq x y z
N MET A 1 -2.44 -22.56 37.32
CA MET A 1 -1.50 -22.92 36.23
C MET A 1 -2.31 -23.00 34.94
N VAL A 2 -2.15 -22.04 34.02
CA VAL A 2 -3.02 -21.92 32.83
C VAL A 2 -2.45 -22.78 31.70
N CYS A 3 -3.30 -23.61 31.07
CA CYS A 3 -2.89 -24.56 30.03
C CYS A 3 -2.70 -23.86 28.67
N ILE A 4 -1.43 -23.73 28.23
CA ILE A 4 -1.04 -23.04 26.98
C ILE A 4 -1.66 -23.70 25.72
N ARG A 5 -1.97 -25.01 25.75
CA ARG A 5 -2.55 -25.74 24.60
C ARG A 5 -3.93 -25.25 24.15
N HIS A 6 -4.65 -24.50 24.98
CA HIS A 6 -6.01 -24.03 24.67
C HIS A 6 -6.10 -22.53 24.33
N GLN A 7 -4.97 -21.80 24.32
CA GLN A 7 -4.92 -20.45 23.78
C GLN A 7 -4.84 -20.50 22.25
N LYS A 8 -5.99 -20.68 21.59
CA LYS A 8 -6.15 -20.72 20.12
C LYS A 8 -6.08 -19.34 19.45
N VAL A 9 -5.48 -18.35 20.10
CA VAL A 9 -5.23 -17.04 19.46
C VAL A 9 -3.76 -17.04 19.08
N PRO A 10 -3.40 -17.21 17.80
CA PRO A 10 -2.02 -16.97 17.41
C PRO A 10 -1.70 -15.50 17.74
N VAL A 11 -0.68 -15.26 18.54
CA VAL A 11 -0.08 -13.93 18.64
C VAL A 11 0.58 -13.68 17.28
N LEU A 12 -0.14 -12.96 16.42
CA LEU A 12 0.30 -12.55 15.09
C LEU A 12 1.15 -11.27 15.16
N ASP A 13 2.03 -11.15 16.16
CA ASP A 13 3.03 -10.10 16.15
C ASP A 13 4.17 -10.53 15.22
N HIS A 14 4.04 -10.15 13.96
CA HIS A 14 5.10 -10.36 12.98
C HIS A 14 6.29 -9.44 13.34
N PRO A 15 7.54 -9.93 13.35
CA PRO A 15 8.72 -9.13 13.72
C PRO A 15 8.95 -7.91 12.80
N ALA A 16 8.34 -7.89 11.62
CA ALA A 16 8.17 -6.69 10.80
C ALA A 16 6.91 -5.90 11.19
N MET A 17 6.75 -5.59 12.49
CA MET A 17 5.76 -4.60 12.89
C MET A 17 6.11 -3.30 12.15
N SER A 18 5.13 -2.77 11.42
CA SER A 18 5.33 -1.57 10.64
C SER A 18 5.82 -0.44 11.54
N LEU A 19 6.77 0.37 11.08
CA LEU A 19 7.27 1.54 11.83
C LEU A 19 6.09 2.32 12.43
N PRO A 20 6.19 2.78 13.69
CA PRO A 20 5.14 3.58 14.31
C PRO A 20 4.89 4.82 13.45
N ILE A 21 3.61 5.15 13.25
CA ILE A 21 3.18 6.37 12.57
C ILE A 21 2.90 7.38 13.68
N ASN A 22 3.73 8.40 13.82
CA ASN A 22 3.62 9.40 14.89
C ASN A 22 3.01 10.71 14.38
N ASP A 23 3.18 11.01 13.10
CA ASP A 23 2.67 12.23 12.45
C ASP A 23 2.19 11.97 11.01
N VAL A 24 1.52 12.98 10.45
CA VAL A 24 1.02 12.99 9.07
C VAL A 24 2.21 12.93 8.10
N MET A 25 2.12 12.06 7.09
CA MET A 25 3.18 11.80 6.09
C MET A 25 4.44 11.10 6.63
N ASP A 26 4.45 10.61 7.87
CA ASP A 26 5.53 9.73 8.37
C ASP A 26 5.70 8.47 7.52
N ARG A 27 4.59 8.01 6.91
CA ARG A 27 4.58 6.84 6.04
C ARG A 27 3.64 7.08 4.87
N VAL A 28 4.05 6.62 3.69
CA VAL A 28 3.19 6.53 2.51
C VAL A 28 3.22 5.09 2.02
N GLN A 29 2.05 4.50 1.83
CA GLN A 29 1.92 3.18 1.22
C GLN A 29 1.69 3.38 -0.27
N ILE A 30 2.54 2.77 -1.09
CA ILE A 30 2.44 2.83 -2.55
C ILE A 30 2.11 1.43 -3.07
N ASP A 31 1.08 1.33 -3.91
CA ASP A 31 0.71 0.10 -4.58
C ASP A 31 0.34 0.34 -6.06
N TYR A 32 0.25 -0.73 -6.84
CA TYR A 32 -0.13 -0.69 -8.24
C TYR A 32 -1.14 -1.78 -8.58
N VAL A 33 -2.26 -1.37 -9.14
CA VAL A 33 -3.29 -2.28 -9.64
C VAL A 33 -3.16 -2.36 -11.16
N PHE A 34 -2.91 -3.56 -11.69
CA PHE A 34 -2.84 -3.84 -13.13
C PHE A 34 -3.85 -4.91 -13.52
N GLY A 35 -4.04 -5.12 -14.83
CA GLY A 35 -5.05 -6.05 -15.37
C GLY A 35 -6.40 -5.39 -15.64
N LEU A 36 -6.45 -4.06 -15.58
CA LEU A 36 -7.63 -3.29 -15.96
C LEU A 36 -7.74 -3.18 -17.48
N PRO A 37 -8.96 -2.97 -18.02
CA PRO A 37 -9.16 -2.70 -19.44
C PRO A 37 -8.27 -1.55 -19.92
N LEU A 38 -7.72 -1.72 -21.12
CA LEU A 38 -6.90 -0.67 -21.74
C LEU A 38 -7.79 0.51 -22.13
N THR A 39 -7.42 1.69 -21.66
CA THR A 39 -8.07 2.95 -22.07
C THR A 39 -7.60 3.40 -23.45
N GLN A 40 -8.34 4.31 -24.09
CA GLN A 40 -7.93 4.90 -25.38
C GLN A 40 -6.56 5.59 -25.31
N ASP A 41 -6.24 6.19 -24.16
CA ASP A 41 -4.96 6.85 -23.92
C ASP A 41 -3.82 5.88 -23.53
N GLY A 42 -4.09 4.57 -23.48
CA GLY A 42 -3.08 3.53 -23.22
C GLY A 42 -2.74 3.29 -21.75
N TYR A 43 -3.57 3.77 -20.81
CA TYR A 43 -3.48 3.39 -19.41
C TYR A 43 -4.06 1.99 -19.18
N LYS A 44 -3.38 1.18 -18.37
CA LYS A 44 -3.72 -0.23 -18.12
C LYS A 44 -3.67 -0.61 -16.63
N GLY A 45 -3.58 0.39 -15.77
CA GLY A 45 -3.46 0.22 -14.33
C GLY A 45 -3.63 1.53 -13.59
N ILE A 46 -3.61 1.42 -12.27
CA ILE A 46 -3.73 2.54 -11.33
C ILE A 46 -2.56 2.48 -10.35
N ALA A 47 -1.89 3.61 -10.19
CA ALA A 47 -0.91 3.89 -9.15
C ALA A 47 -1.67 4.41 -7.92
N VAL A 48 -1.48 3.76 -6.76
CA VAL A 48 -2.20 4.01 -5.52
C VAL A 48 -1.22 4.54 -4.47
N SER A 49 -1.53 5.67 -3.85
CA SER A 49 -0.84 6.19 -2.67
C SER A 49 -1.82 6.36 -1.52
N ILE A 50 -1.45 5.85 -0.35
CA ILE A 50 -2.26 5.93 0.88
C ILE A 50 -1.40 6.52 1.99
N GLU A 51 -1.86 7.63 2.56
CA GLU A 51 -1.35 8.13 3.84
C GLU A 51 -2.15 7.44 4.97
N PRO A 52 -1.51 6.56 5.75
CA PRO A 52 -2.21 5.64 6.65
C PRO A 52 -2.75 6.28 7.93
N LEU A 53 -2.30 7.48 8.33
CA LEU A 53 -2.81 8.15 9.53
C LEU A 53 -4.18 8.77 9.27
N THR A 54 -4.29 9.59 8.23
CA THR A 54 -5.50 10.28 7.80
C THR A 54 -6.38 9.43 6.89
N LYS A 55 -5.87 8.29 6.39
CA LYS A 55 -6.50 7.46 5.36
C LYS A 55 -6.70 8.22 4.04
N PHE A 56 -5.91 9.25 3.80
CA PHE A 56 -5.95 9.97 2.54
C PHE A 56 -5.50 9.07 1.39
N LEU A 57 -6.32 9.03 0.33
CA LEU A 57 -6.11 8.19 -0.85
C LEU A 57 -5.86 9.08 -2.07
N PHE A 58 -4.80 8.77 -2.80
CA PHE A 58 -4.49 9.41 -4.07
C PHE A 58 -4.29 8.36 -5.15
N LEU A 59 -4.93 8.56 -6.31
CA LEU A 59 -4.98 7.62 -7.41
C LEU A 59 -4.58 8.31 -8.71
N MET A 60 -3.73 7.67 -9.51
CA MET A 60 -3.51 8.08 -10.91
C MET A 60 -3.49 6.88 -11.85
N ALA A 61 -3.95 7.11 -13.07
CA ALA A 61 -3.81 6.14 -14.14
C ALA A 61 -2.33 5.98 -14.53
N ILE A 62 -1.88 4.74 -14.71
CA ILE A 62 -0.49 4.41 -15.09
C ILE A 62 -0.44 3.47 -16.30
N LYS A 63 0.51 3.73 -17.21
CA LYS A 63 0.71 2.93 -18.44
C LYS A 63 1.65 1.74 -18.23
N SER A 64 2.61 1.82 -17.30
CA SER A 64 3.58 0.77 -17.00
C SER A 64 4.24 0.99 -15.63
N LYS A 65 4.77 -0.07 -15.02
CA LYS A 65 5.50 -0.02 -13.72
C LYS A 65 7.00 0.27 -13.90
N THR A 66 7.35 1.18 -14.82
CA THR A 66 8.76 1.59 -14.97
C THR A 66 9.10 2.66 -13.95
N GLY A 67 10.37 2.71 -13.49
CA GLY A 67 10.80 3.68 -12.47
C GLY A 67 10.48 5.14 -12.86
N GLU A 68 10.65 5.50 -14.14
CA GLU A 68 10.30 6.83 -14.65
C GLU A 68 8.79 7.13 -14.54
N LYS A 69 7.92 6.17 -14.91
CA LYS A 69 6.47 6.35 -14.83
C LYS A 69 6.01 6.42 -13.38
N SER A 70 6.60 5.59 -12.51
CA SER A 70 6.38 5.62 -11.07
C SER A 70 6.82 6.95 -10.46
N ALA A 71 7.97 7.50 -10.86
CA ALA A 71 8.44 8.79 -10.36
C ALA A 71 7.44 9.90 -10.70
N ARG A 72 7.01 10.00 -11.97
CA ARG A 72 6.00 10.99 -12.43
C ARG A 72 4.65 10.90 -11.73
N CYS A 73 4.34 9.78 -11.10
CA CYS A 73 3.14 9.62 -10.30
C CYS A 73 3.29 10.31 -8.94
N TYR A 74 4.46 10.21 -8.30
CA TYR A 74 4.61 10.58 -6.89
C TYR A 74 5.55 11.75 -6.63
N PHE A 75 6.29 12.23 -7.64
CA PHE A 75 7.25 13.33 -7.60
C PHE A 75 7.06 14.24 -8.83
#